data_AF-A0A7S2VYA5-F1
#
_entry.id   AF-A0A7S2VYA5-F1
#
_cell.length_a   1.000
_cell.length_b   1.000
_cell.length_c   1.000
_cell.angle_alpha   90.00
_cell.angle_beta   90.00
_cell.angle_gamma   90.00
#
_symmetry.space_group_name_H-M   'P 1'
#
loop_
_entity.id
_entity.type
_entity.pdbx_description
1 polymer ?
#
loop_
_entity_poly.entity_id
_entity_poly.type
_entity_poly.pdbx_seq_one_letter_code
_entity_poly.pdbx_strand_id
1 'polypeptide(L)'
;WRLKQAQAKTVALQFPEGLLLYATTLADIFQSFADVRDVVILGDVTYGACCVDDYTAESLGCDFLVHYGHSCLVPVDVTRMKCLYVFVDISFDVGHLCACVEHNFAPGSNLILAGTIQFASAIQETRLRLVESYPALAVPQAKPLSPGEVLGCTAPVVEDAKGKDAIVFVADGRFHLEAIMIANPTIPAFRY
;
A
#
# COMPACT_ATOMS: atom_id res chain seq x y z
N TRP A 1 -13.96 13.83 -9.68
CA TRP A 1 -14.56 14.81 -8.74
C TRP A 1 -13.50 15.72 -8.09
N ARG A 2 -12.46 15.19 -7.42
CA ARG A 2 -11.39 16.01 -6.79
C ARG A 2 -10.75 17.03 -7.74
N LEU A 3 -10.42 16.61 -8.97
CA LEU A 3 -9.87 17.51 -10.00
C LEU A 3 -10.80 18.69 -10.31
N LYS A 4 -12.11 18.42 -10.46
CA LYS A 4 -13.15 19.46 -10.66
C LYS A 4 -13.26 20.41 -9.47
N GLN A 5 -13.27 19.88 -8.25
CA GLN A 5 -13.29 20.67 -7.01
C GLN A 5 -12.07 21.58 -6.91
N ALA A 6 -10.90 21.07 -7.31
CA ALA A 6 -9.65 21.83 -7.31
C ALA A 6 -9.54 22.81 -8.50
N GLN A 7 -10.48 22.75 -9.45
CA GLN A 7 -10.46 23.47 -10.72
C GLN A 7 -9.16 23.26 -11.52
N ALA A 8 -8.57 22.06 -11.41
CA ALA A 8 -7.31 21.70 -12.04
C ALA A 8 -7.43 21.73 -13.57
N LYS A 9 -6.45 22.34 -14.25
CA LYS A 9 -6.40 22.47 -15.71
C LYS A 9 -5.23 21.70 -16.33
N THR A 10 -4.13 21.56 -15.61
CA THR A 10 -2.95 20.82 -16.05
C THR A 10 -2.58 19.81 -14.97
N VAL A 11 -2.87 18.53 -15.22
CA VAL A 11 -2.73 17.48 -14.21
C VAL A 11 -1.51 16.62 -14.50
N ALA A 12 -0.61 16.50 -13.52
CA ALA A 12 0.47 15.53 -13.55
C ALA A 12 -0.04 14.17 -13.07
N LEU A 13 0.31 13.10 -13.78
CA LEU A 13 0.06 11.71 -13.39
C LEU A 13 1.39 11.02 -13.12
N GLN A 14 1.50 10.43 -11.94
CA GLN A 14 2.65 9.69 -11.50
C GLN A 14 2.27 8.25 -11.16
N PHE A 15 3.01 7.28 -11.71
CA PHE A 15 2.71 5.86 -11.58
C PHE A 15 3.94 5.05 -11.19
N PRO A 16 3.78 3.96 -10.41
CA PRO A 16 4.74 2.87 -10.43
C PRO A 16 4.70 2.18 -11.81
N GLU A 17 5.79 1.50 -12.15
CA GLU A 17 5.99 0.86 -13.46
C GLU A 17 4.80 -0.01 -13.89
N GLY A 18 4.29 -0.87 -13.00
CA GLY A 18 3.17 -1.77 -13.29
C GLY A 18 1.82 -1.08 -13.57
N LEU A 19 1.69 0.22 -13.27
CA LEU A 19 0.46 0.99 -13.52
C LEU A 19 0.59 1.98 -14.67
N LEU A 20 1.79 2.17 -15.24
CA LEU A 20 2.02 3.13 -16.32
C LEU A 20 1.19 2.81 -17.57
N LEU A 21 0.84 1.54 -17.78
CA LEU A 21 -0.03 1.09 -18.88
C LEU A 21 -1.43 1.74 -18.87
N TYR A 22 -1.89 2.25 -17.71
CA TYR A 22 -3.19 2.92 -17.58
C TYR A 22 -3.13 4.43 -17.83
N ALA A 23 -1.94 5.00 -18.03
CA ALA A 23 -1.73 6.44 -18.01
C ALA A 23 -2.53 7.20 -19.08
N THR A 24 -2.49 6.73 -20.34
CA THR A 24 -3.20 7.38 -21.45
C THR A 24 -4.72 7.27 -21.31
N THR A 25 -5.21 6.10 -20.90
CA THR A 25 -6.64 5.88 -20.64
C THR A 25 -7.16 6.81 -19.54
N LEU A 26 -6.39 6.98 -18.46
CA LEU A 26 -6.75 7.92 -17.39
C LEU A 26 -6.67 9.37 -17.86
N ALA A 27 -5.69 9.73 -18.69
CA ALA A 27 -5.60 11.05 -19.29
C ALA A 27 -6.86 11.40 -20.11
N ASP A 28 -7.29 10.49 -20.99
CA ASP A 28 -8.51 10.65 -21.80
C ASP A 28 -9.75 10.83 -20.91
N ILE A 29 -9.86 10.05 -19.83
CA ILE A 29 -10.95 10.17 -18.85
C ILE A 29 -10.93 11.54 -18.18
N PHE A 30 -9.77 12.04 -17.75
CA PHE A 30 -9.70 13.34 -17.08
C PHE A 30 -10.03 14.49 -18.02
N GLN A 31 -9.55 14.44 -19.26
CA GLN A 31 -9.89 15.45 -20.26
C GLN A 31 -11.37 15.42 -20.63
N SER A 32 -11.96 14.23 -20.76
CA SER A 32 -13.37 14.06 -21.14
C SER A 32 -14.35 14.41 -20.02
N PHE A 33 -14.00 14.09 -18.76
CA PHE A 33 -14.97 14.09 -17.66
C PHE A 33 -14.61 15.01 -16.50
N ALA A 34 -13.41 15.61 -16.47
CA ALA A 34 -12.95 16.44 -15.37
C ALA A 34 -12.58 17.88 -15.76
N ASP A 35 -12.87 18.31 -16.99
CA ASP A 35 -12.55 19.66 -17.52
C ASP A 35 -11.04 20.01 -17.43
N VAL A 36 -10.20 18.98 -17.49
CA VAL A 36 -8.74 19.06 -17.55
C VAL A 36 -8.34 19.34 -18.99
N ARG A 37 -7.47 20.34 -19.21
CA ARG A 37 -7.01 20.71 -20.55
C ARG A 37 -5.82 19.85 -20.96
N ASP A 38 -4.81 19.80 -20.10
CA ASP A 38 -3.54 19.13 -20.34
C ASP A 38 -3.28 18.07 -19.28
N VAL A 39 -2.72 16.95 -19.69
CA VAL A 39 -2.27 15.89 -18.79
C VAL A 39 -0.80 15.62 -19.07
N VAL A 40 0.02 15.67 -18.02
CA VAL A 40 1.46 15.42 -18.07
C VAL A 40 1.73 14.08 -17.40
N ILE A 41 2.20 13.09 -18.16
CA ILE A 41 2.57 11.79 -17.61
C ILE A 41 4.04 11.85 -17.21
N LEU A 42 4.33 11.72 -15.91
CA LEU A 42 5.70 11.67 -15.41
C LEU A 42 6.28 10.28 -15.71
N GLY A 43 7.34 10.25 -16.53
CA GLY A 43 7.95 9.00 -17.00
C GLY A 43 8.96 8.39 -16.04
N ASP A 44 9.34 9.10 -14.98
CA ASP A 44 10.28 8.60 -13.99
C ASP A 44 9.64 7.50 -13.12
N VAL A 45 10.43 6.45 -12.86
CA VAL A 45 9.95 5.30 -12.10
C VAL A 45 9.67 5.71 -10.66
N THR A 46 8.43 5.50 -10.24
CA THR A 46 8.00 5.76 -8.88
C THR A 46 8.07 4.48 -8.05
N TYR A 47 9.03 4.41 -7.12
CA TYR A 47 9.29 3.24 -6.30
C TYR A 47 8.49 3.20 -4.99
N GLY A 48 7.83 4.30 -4.62
CA GLY A 48 7.10 4.41 -3.37
C GLY A 48 6.48 5.79 -3.19
N ALA A 49 5.66 5.95 -2.14
CA ALA A 49 5.11 7.25 -1.75
C ALA A 49 6.14 8.21 -1.16
N CYS A 50 7.37 7.78 -0.92
CA CYS A 50 8.49 8.67 -0.62
C CYS A 50 9.06 9.37 -1.87
N CYS A 51 8.62 8.98 -3.06
CA CYS A 51 9.07 9.50 -4.35
C CYS A 51 7.99 10.34 -5.04
N VAL A 52 7.29 11.21 -4.31
CA VAL A 52 6.34 12.15 -4.91
C VAL A 52 7.12 13.18 -5.72
N ASP A 53 6.80 13.33 -7.00
CA ASP A 53 7.53 14.23 -7.89
C ASP A 53 6.77 15.54 -8.14
N ASP A 54 6.50 16.25 -7.05
CA ASP A 54 5.82 17.55 -7.06
C ASP A 54 6.71 18.67 -7.60
N TYR A 55 8.04 18.60 -7.43
CA TYR A 55 8.97 19.58 -7.99
C TYR A 55 8.97 19.58 -9.53
N THR A 56 9.01 18.40 -10.16
CA THR A 56 8.98 18.30 -11.62
C THR A 56 7.61 18.69 -12.17
N ALA A 57 6.53 18.22 -11.54
CA ALA A 57 5.18 18.63 -11.91
C ALA A 57 4.99 20.16 -11.83
N GLU A 58 5.56 20.83 -10.82
CA GLU A 58 5.49 22.29 -10.63
C GLU A 58 6.26 22.99 -11.76
N SER A 59 7.46 22.49 -12.04
CA SER A 59 8.34 23.01 -13.11
C SER A 59 7.74 22.86 -14.51
N LEU A 60 6.90 21.83 -14.72
CA LEU A 60 6.16 21.60 -15.96
C LEU A 60 4.83 22.38 -16.03
N GLY A 61 4.52 23.19 -15.02
CA GLY A 61 3.31 24.04 -14.99
C GLY A 61 2.03 23.29 -14.66
N CYS A 62 2.12 22.14 -13.98
CA CYS A 62 0.95 21.41 -13.49
C CYS A 62 0.40 22.10 -12.24
N ASP A 63 -0.93 22.09 -12.09
CA ASP A 63 -1.63 22.66 -10.93
C ASP A 63 -2.18 21.59 -9.97
N PHE A 64 -2.02 20.31 -10.34
CA PHE A 64 -2.46 19.16 -9.55
C PHE A 64 -1.64 17.91 -9.89
N LEU A 65 -1.25 17.14 -8.87
CA LEU A 65 -0.58 15.85 -9.01
C LEU A 65 -1.50 14.71 -8.55
N VAL A 66 -1.60 13.65 -9.36
CA VAL A 66 -2.25 12.39 -8.96
C VAL A 66 -1.18 11.30 -8.90
N HIS A 67 -0.92 10.81 -7.68
CA HIS A 67 0.09 9.78 -7.39
C HIS A 67 -0.59 8.43 -7.14
N TYR A 68 -0.31 7.44 -7.97
CA TYR A 68 -0.91 6.11 -7.88
C TYR A 68 -0.05 5.09 -7.11
N GLY A 69 -0.71 4.12 -6.49
CA GLY A 69 -0.12 2.85 -6.03
C GLY A 69 0.16 2.77 -4.53
N HIS A 70 0.76 3.79 -3.91
CA HIS A 70 1.33 3.68 -2.56
C HIS A 70 0.56 4.49 -1.51
N SER A 71 0.56 4.01 -0.26
CA SER A 71 0.04 4.71 0.94
C SER A 71 0.67 6.10 1.10
N CYS A 72 -0.05 7.11 1.58
CA CYS A 72 0.53 8.44 1.80
C CYS A 72 1.60 8.40 2.90
N LEU A 73 2.86 8.27 2.52
CA LEU A 73 3.99 8.43 3.45
C LEU A 73 4.35 9.89 3.65
N VAL A 74 4.28 10.68 2.58
CA VAL A 74 4.56 12.10 2.61
C VAL A 74 3.25 12.86 2.85
N PRO A 75 3.14 13.61 3.95
CA PRO A 75 1.95 14.42 4.21
C PRO A 75 1.62 15.35 3.04
N VAL A 76 0.35 15.44 2.65
CA VAL A 76 -0.09 16.28 1.51
C VAL A 76 0.11 17.78 1.74
N ASP A 77 0.34 18.19 2.98
CA ASP A 77 0.62 19.57 3.38
C ASP A 77 2.09 19.97 3.22
N VAL A 78 2.99 19.01 2.97
CA VAL A 78 4.40 19.31 2.68
C VAL A 78 4.74 19.28 1.20
N THR A 79 3.80 18.87 0.32
CA THR A 79 3.98 18.94 -1.13
C THR A 79 3.78 20.37 -1.63
N ARG A 80 4.53 20.77 -2.66
CA ARG A 80 4.47 22.12 -3.25
C ARG A 80 3.17 22.43 -4.00
N MET A 81 2.41 21.39 -4.32
CA MET A 81 1.12 21.50 -5.00
C MET A 81 0.08 20.58 -4.38
N LYS A 82 -1.16 20.71 -4.86
CA LYS A 82 -2.23 19.79 -4.50
C LYS A 82 -1.90 18.40 -5.03
N CYS A 83 -1.77 17.43 -4.13
CA CYS A 83 -1.55 16.03 -4.45
C CYS A 83 -2.76 15.18 -4.04
N LEU A 84 -3.18 14.27 -4.92
CA LEU A 84 -4.12 13.19 -4.62
C LEU A 84 -3.38 11.86 -4.71
N TYR A 85 -3.37 11.13 -3.61
CA TYR A 85 -2.93 9.74 -3.61
C TYR A 85 -4.09 8.82 -3.96
N VAL A 86 -3.83 7.86 -4.84
CA VAL A 86 -4.78 6.82 -5.24
C VAL A 86 -4.16 5.47 -4.92
N PHE A 87 -4.62 4.87 -3.82
CA PHE A 87 -4.20 3.53 -3.42
C PHE A 87 -4.82 2.49 -4.35
N VAL A 88 -4.04 1.47 -4.70
CA VAL A 88 -4.50 0.34 -5.50
C VAL A 88 -4.59 -0.87 -4.59
N ASP A 89 -5.77 -1.48 -4.56
CA ASP A 89 -6.07 -2.69 -3.81
C ASP A 89 -6.06 -3.89 -4.77
N ILE A 90 -5.38 -4.96 -4.38
CA ILE A 90 -5.34 -6.22 -5.13
C ILE A 90 -6.36 -7.17 -4.52
N SER A 91 -7.36 -7.51 -5.32
CA SER A 91 -8.35 -8.52 -4.96
C SER A 91 -7.83 -9.93 -5.28
N PHE A 92 -7.99 -10.84 -4.32
CA PHE A 92 -7.68 -12.26 -4.48
C PHE A 92 -8.59 -13.10 -3.56
N ASP A 93 -8.49 -14.42 -3.66
CA ASP A 93 -9.27 -15.34 -2.82
C ASP A 93 -8.76 -15.35 -1.36
N VAL A 94 -9.41 -14.55 -0.51
CA VAL A 94 -9.16 -14.51 0.93
C VAL A 94 -9.56 -15.83 1.61
N GLY A 95 -10.51 -16.58 1.05
CA GLY A 95 -10.88 -17.89 1.57
C GLY A 95 -9.76 -18.90 1.44
N HIS A 96 -9.05 -18.88 0.33
CA HIS A 96 -7.84 -19.68 0.15
C HIS A 96 -6.75 -19.30 1.16
N LEU A 97 -6.54 -18.00 1.43
CA LEU A 97 -5.62 -17.55 2.49
C LEU A 97 -6.01 -18.09 3.87
N CYS A 98 -7.27 -17.95 4.27
CA CYS A 98 -7.75 -18.51 5.54
C CYS A 98 -7.50 -20.02 5.63
N ALA A 99 -7.83 -20.78 4.58
CA ALA A 99 -7.60 -22.22 4.53
C ALA A 99 -6.11 -22.57 4.63
N CYS A 100 -5.23 -21.80 4.01
CA CYS A 100 -3.79 -21.99 4.15
C CYS A 100 -3.31 -21.74 5.58
N VAL A 101 -3.80 -20.70 6.27
CA VAL A 101 -3.46 -20.46 7.67
C VAL A 101 -3.93 -21.62 8.55
N GLU A 102 -5.17 -22.06 8.37
CA GLU A 102 -5.78 -23.18 9.12
C GLU A 102 -5.08 -24.51 8.87
N HIS A 103 -4.54 -24.72 7.67
CA HIS A 103 -3.77 -25.92 7.35
C HIS A 103 -2.40 -25.94 8.01
N ASN A 104 -1.74 -24.78 8.16
CA ASN A 104 -0.35 -24.70 8.62
C ASN A 104 -0.21 -24.43 10.12
N PHE A 105 -1.23 -23.89 10.77
CA PHE A 105 -1.17 -23.47 12.17
C PHE A 105 -2.33 -24.05 12.99
N ALA A 106 -2.02 -24.60 14.16
CA ALA A 106 -3.04 -25.12 15.06
C ALA A 106 -3.98 -23.99 15.55
N PRO A 107 -5.28 -24.26 15.76
CA PRO A 107 -6.18 -23.30 16.38
C PRO A 107 -5.62 -22.79 17.72
N GLY A 108 -5.73 -21.48 17.97
CA GLY A 108 -5.18 -20.82 19.14
C GLY A 108 -3.75 -20.31 18.99
N SER A 109 -3.05 -20.60 17.89
CA SER A 109 -1.72 -20.04 17.63
C SER A 109 -1.71 -18.51 17.65
N ASN A 110 -0.64 -17.94 18.19
CA ASN A 110 -0.40 -16.51 18.34
C ASN A 110 0.30 -15.97 17.09
N LEU A 111 -0.52 -15.66 16.08
CA LEU A 111 -0.05 -15.25 14.76
C LEU A 111 0.05 -13.73 14.63
N ILE A 112 0.98 -13.28 13.80
CA ILE A 112 1.08 -11.91 13.31
C ILE A 112 0.64 -11.90 11.85
N LEU A 113 -0.27 -11.01 11.48
CA LEU A 113 -0.69 -10.84 10.08
C LEU A 113 -0.22 -9.48 9.56
N ALA A 114 0.54 -9.50 8.48
CA ALA A 114 1.15 -8.32 7.86
C ALA A 114 1.27 -8.50 6.33
N GLY A 115 1.60 -7.43 5.61
CA GLY A 115 1.78 -7.44 4.16
C GLY A 115 2.06 -6.06 3.58
N THR A 116 1.98 -5.91 2.27
CA THR A 116 2.10 -4.60 1.61
C THR A 116 0.74 -3.90 1.52
N ILE A 117 0.75 -2.59 1.28
CA ILE A 117 -0.46 -1.75 1.22
C ILE A 117 -1.51 -2.27 0.24
N GLN A 118 -1.08 -2.88 -0.88
CA GLN A 118 -1.99 -3.39 -1.89
C GLN A 118 -2.91 -4.52 -1.38
N PHE A 119 -2.54 -5.18 -0.27
CA PHE A 119 -3.32 -6.27 0.33
C PHE A 119 -4.00 -5.86 1.64
N ALA A 120 -4.04 -4.56 1.96
CA ALA A 120 -4.55 -4.08 3.25
C ALA A 120 -6.00 -4.52 3.51
N SER A 121 -6.88 -4.46 2.50
CA SER A 121 -8.27 -4.90 2.65
C SER A 121 -8.36 -6.39 2.96
N ALA A 122 -7.59 -7.22 2.25
CA ALA A 122 -7.55 -8.66 2.45
C ALA A 122 -6.98 -9.05 3.83
N ILE A 123 -5.99 -8.31 4.33
CA ILE A 123 -5.45 -8.50 5.69
C ILE A 123 -6.54 -8.27 6.73
N GLN A 124 -7.32 -7.20 6.60
CA GLN A 124 -8.40 -6.91 7.55
C GLN A 124 -9.52 -7.96 7.45
N GLU A 125 -9.89 -8.39 6.25
CA GLU A 125 -10.87 -9.46 6.06
C GLU A 125 -10.39 -10.78 6.70
N THR A 126 -9.14 -11.17 6.44
CA THR A 126 -8.53 -12.40 6.99
C THR A 126 -8.55 -12.37 8.52
N ARG A 127 -8.19 -11.24 9.13
CA ARG A 127 -8.27 -11.06 10.59
C ARG A 127 -9.67 -11.32 11.10
N LEU A 128 -10.69 -10.75 10.46
CA LEU A 128 -12.10 -10.92 10.88
C LEU A 128 -12.56 -12.36 10.76
N ARG A 129 -12.14 -13.08 9.72
CA ARG A 129 -12.52 -14.47 9.49
C ARG A 129 -11.84 -15.45 10.42
N LEU A 130 -10.62 -15.14 10.86
CA LEU A 130 -9.80 -16.04 11.67
C LEU A 130 -9.86 -15.75 13.17
N VAL A 131 -10.50 -14.66 13.62
CA VAL A 131 -10.48 -14.23 15.03
C VAL A 131 -11.05 -15.27 16.00
N GLU A 132 -12.03 -16.08 15.58
CA GLU A 132 -12.61 -17.13 16.43
C GLU A 132 -11.63 -18.29 16.66
N SER A 133 -10.97 -18.75 15.59
CA SER A 133 -9.98 -19.85 15.64
C SER A 133 -8.63 -19.39 16.18
N TYR A 134 -8.28 -18.12 16.03
CA TYR A 134 -6.99 -17.52 16.40
C TYR A 134 -7.20 -16.21 17.19
N PRO A 135 -7.69 -16.29 18.44
CA PRO A 135 -8.05 -15.11 19.22
C PRO A 135 -6.87 -14.18 19.56
N ALA A 136 -5.65 -14.70 19.53
CA ALA A 136 -4.42 -13.94 19.75
C ALA A 136 -3.83 -13.31 18.47
N LEU A 137 -4.46 -13.50 17.30
CA LEU A 137 -3.97 -12.97 16.04
C LEU A 137 -3.91 -11.44 16.08
N ALA A 138 -2.71 -10.90 15.82
CA ALA A 138 -2.46 -9.47 15.85
C ALA A 138 -2.07 -8.92 14.47
N VAL A 139 -2.52 -7.70 14.19
CA VAL A 139 -2.16 -6.93 12.99
C VAL A 139 -1.40 -5.68 13.47
N PRO A 140 -0.06 -5.75 13.58
CA PRO A 140 0.74 -4.67 14.15
C PRO A 140 0.83 -3.47 13.21
N GLN A 141 1.18 -2.30 13.74
CA GLN A 141 1.25 -1.06 12.98
C GLN A 141 2.52 -0.28 13.32
N ALA A 142 3.33 0.04 12.32
CA ALA A 142 4.39 1.04 12.42
C ALA A 142 3.85 2.37 11.90
N LYS A 143 3.64 3.36 12.77
CA LYS A 143 3.12 4.66 12.33
C LYS A 143 4.15 5.37 11.42
N PRO A 144 3.71 6.05 10.34
CA PRO A 144 2.33 6.41 10.00
C PRO A 144 1.58 5.40 9.12
N LEU A 145 2.13 4.19 8.91
CA LEU A 145 1.54 3.18 8.02
C LEU A 145 0.20 2.66 8.51
N SER A 146 -0.56 2.04 7.62
CA SER A 146 -1.81 1.34 7.95
C SER A 146 -1.55 0.10 8.81
N PRO A 147 -2.52 -0.38 9.62
CA PRO A 147 -2.36 -1.63 10.34
C PRO A 147 -2.05 -2.81 9.42
N GLY A 148 -0.98 -3.55 9.72
CA GLY A 148 -0.49 -4.69 8.95
C GLY A 148 0.43 -4.31 7.80
N GLU A 149 0.57 -3.03 7.47
CA GLU A 149 1.40 -2.57 6.37
C GLU A 149 2.89 -2.59 6.73
N VAL A 150 3.70 -3.09 5.80
CA VAL A 150 5.17 -3.15 5.89
C VAL A 150 5.81 -2.58 4.64
N LEU A 151 6.83 -1.76 4.84
CA LEU A 151 7.69 -1.20 3.81
C LEU A 151 9.12 -1.72 3.97
N GLY A 152 9.90 -1.66 2.88
CA GLY A 152 11.30 -2.10 2.94
C GLY A 152 12.15 -1.27 3.91
N CYS A 153 11.79 -0.01 4.08
CA CYS A 153 12.46 0.92 5.01
C CYS A 153 11.81 0.99 6.40
N THR A 154 10.60 0.46 6.58
CA THR A 154 9.81 0.61 7.81
C THR A 154 8.98 -0.65 8.06
N ALA A 155 9.30 -1.36 9.14
CA ALA A 155 8.56 -2.53 9.58
C ALA A 155 8.19 -2.42 11.07
N PRO A 156 7.04 -2.96 11.50
CA PRO A 156 6.68 -2.97 12.91
C PRO A 156 7.59 -3.91 13.70
N VAL A 157 7.92 -3.48 14.92
CA VAL A 157 8.55 -4.34 15.93
C VAL A 157 7.43 -4.93 16.78
N VAL A 158 7.40 -6.26 16.87
CA VAL A 158 6.39 -7.01 17.60
C VAL A 158 6.83 -7.18 19.04
N GLU A 159 6.01 -6.68 19.96
CA GLU A 159 6.22 -6.90 21.39
C GLU A 159 6.04 -8.38 21.76
N ASP A 160 6.82 -8.83 22.74
CA ASP A 160 6.84 -10.23 23.19
C ASP A 160 7.05 -11.24 22.06
N ALA A 161 8.11 -11.03 21.26
CA ALA A 161 8.44 -11.89 20.12
C ALA A 161 8.58 -13.40 20.48
N LYS A 162 8.88 -13.74 21.73
CA LYS A 162 8.96 -15.14 22.19
C LYS A 162 7.60 -15.81 22.34
N GLY A 163 6.54 -15.03 22.53
CA GLY A 163 5.17 -15.53 22.62
C GLY A 163 4.48 -15.67 21.27
N LYS A 164 5.15 -15.36 20.15
CA LYS A 164 4.58 -15.38 18.79
C LYS A 164 4.99 -16.64 18.05
N ASP A 165 4.01 -17.29 17.43
CA ASP A 165 4.23 -18.56 16.72
C ASP A 165 4.72 -18.32 15.29
N ALA A 166 4.16 -17.35 14.57
CA ALA A 166 4.61 -17.00 13.21
C ALA A 166 4.11 -15.62 12.75
N ILE A 167 4.80 -15.07 11.74
CA ILE A 167 4.33 -13.97 10.89
C ILE A 167 3.74 -14.56 9.61
N VAL A 168 2.44 -14.43 9.41
CA VAL A 168 1.76 -14.65 8.13
C VAL A 168 1.87 -13.36 7.31
N PHE A 169 2.64 -13.40 6.22
CA PHE A 169 2.95 -12.25 5.40
C PHE A 169 2.31 -12.35 4.02
N VAL A 170 1.41 -11.43 3.68
CA VAL A 170 0.66 -11.41 2.41
C VAL A 170 1.32 -10.39 1.47
N ALA A 171 2.07 -10.86 0.48
CA ALA A 171 2.69 -9.98 -0.51
C ALA A 171 3.28 -10.72 -1.71
N ASP A 172 3.31 -10.00 -2.84
CA ASP A 172 4.20 -10.34 -3.94
C ASP A 172 5.65 -9.94 -3.63
N GLY A 173 6.58 -10.90 -3.80
CA GLY A 173 8.01 -10.69 -3.56
C GLY A 173 8.48 -11.08 -2.15
N ARG A 174 9.71 -10.71 -1.79
CA ARG A 174 10.33 -11.05 -0.48
C ARG A 174 10.92 -9.87 0.26
N PHE A 175 11.19 -8.76 -0.41
CA PHE A 175 11.91 -7.64 0.19
C PHE A 175 11.20 -7.06 1.44
N HIS A 176 9.88 -6.86 1.36
CA HIS A 176 9.08 -6.40 2.49
C HIS A 176 8.98 -7.42 3.63
N LEU A 177 8.88 -8.71 3.27
CA LEU A 177 8.91 -9.81 4.23
C LEU A 177 10.27 -9.84 4.97
N GLU A 178 11.37 -9.70 4.25
CA GLU A 178 12.72 -9.67 4.82
C GLU A 178 12.88 -8.48 5.78
N ALA A 179 12.29 -7.32 5.48
CA ALA A 179 12.31 -6.16 6.37
C ALA A 179 11.66 -6.45 7.73
N ILE A 180 10.47 -7.07 7.76
CA ILE A 180 9.82 -7.43 9.03
C ILE A 180 10.55 -8.59 9.73
N MET A 181 11.16 -9.51 8.99
CA MET A 181 11.99 -10.58 9.57
C MET A 181 13.24 -10.01 10.24
N ILE A 182 13.91 -9.04 9.63
CA ILE A 182 15.08 -8.36 10.22
C ILE A 182 14.66 -7.60 11.50
N ALA A 183 13.50 -6.96 11.49
CA ALA A 183 12.96 -6.28 12.67
C ALA A 183 12.54 -7.26 13.79
N ASN A 184 12.21 -8.51 13.45
CA ASN A 184 11.69 -9.53 14.37
C ASN A 184 12.38 -10.90 14.16
N PRO A 185 13.71 -10.99 14.39
CA PRO A 185 14.54 -12.09 13.89
C PRO A 185 14.25 -13.46 14.51
N THR A 186 13.51 -13.50 15.62
CA THR A 186 13.18 -14.74 16.34
C THR A 186 11.82 -15.32 15.97
N ILE A 187 10.99 -14.58 15.23
CA ILE A 187 9.65 -15.05 14.84
C ILE A 187 9.76 -15.67 13.44
N PRO A 188 9.39 -16.95 13.25
CA PRO A 188 9.39 -17.55 11.93
C PRO A 188 8.32 -16.90 11.05
N ALA A 189 8.53 -16.90 9.74
CA ALA A 189 7.59 -16.28 8.81
C ALA A 189 7.05 -17.29 7.79
N PHE A 190 5.76 -17.15 7.48
CA PHE A 190 5.03 -17.85 6.44
C PHE A 190 4.60 -16.82 5.42
N ARG A 191 5.08 -16.93 4.18
CA ARG A 191 4.69 -16.05 3.09
C ARG A 191 3.52 -16.65 2.32
N TYR A 192 2.45 -15.90 2.21
CA TYR A 192 1.33 -16.15 1.30
C TYR A 192 1.46 -15.25 0.08
#